data_AF-A0A2M7PQH5-F1
#
_entry.id   AF-A0A2M7PQH5-F1
#
_cell.length_a   1.000
_cell.length_b   1.000
_cell.length_c   1.000
_cell.angle_alpha   90.00
_cell.angle_beta   90.00
_cell.angle_gamma   90.00
#
_symmetry.space_group_name_H-M   'P 1'
#
loop_
_entity.id
_entity.type
_entity.pdbx_description
1 polymer ?
#
loop_
_entity_poly.entity_id
_entity_poly.type
_entity_poly.pdbx_seq_one_letter_code
_entity_poly.pdbx_strand_id
1 'polypeptide(L)'
;NHDITGGNSGSPVMNANGELLGLAFDGNWEAMSGDIAFEPELQRTINVDIRYVLFIIDKFAGAKNLIDEMTLITMKPDKLKEIIQANAIPVSIEPVIVQ
;
A
#
# COMPACT_ATOMS: atom_id res chain seq x y z
N ASN A 1 -1.24 -12.75 -2.64
CA ASN A 1 -2.25 -13.60 -3.30
C ASN A 1 -3.58 -13.39 -2.60
N HIS A 2 -4.15 -12.18 -2.74
CA HIS A 2 -5.50 -11.92 -2.22
C HIS A 2 -6.51 -12.45 -3.26
N ASP A 3 -7.61 -12.99 -2.77
CA ASP A 3 -8.72 -13.46 -3.59
C ASP A 3 -9.78 -12.35 -3.65
N ILE A 4 -10.06 -11.84 -4.84
CA ILE A 4 -11.07 -10.80 -5.05
C ILE A 4 -11.94 -11.13 -6.25
N THR A 5 -13.20 -10.71 -6.20
CA THR A 5 -14.15 -10.70 -7.31
C THR A 5 -14.85 -9.34 -7.37
N GLY A 6 -15.80 -9.18 -8.30
CA GLY A 6 -16.67 -8.01 -8.38
C GLY A 6 -17.35 -7.72 -7.05
N GLY A 7 -17.27 -6.47 -6.60
CA GLY A 7 -17.78 -6.01 -5.30
C GLY A 7 -16.69 -5.67 -4.28
N ASN A 8 -15.44 -6.10 -4.49
CA ASN A 8 -14.32 -5.77 -3.60
C ASN A 8 -13.63 -4.44 -3.92
N SER A 9 -14.06 -3.72 -4.96
CA SER A 9 -13.52 -2.41 -5.31
C SER A 9 -13.66 -1.43 -4.14
N GLY A 10 -12.55 -0.84 -3.71
CA GLY A 10 -12.46 0.05 -2.55
C GLY A 10 -12.17 -0.65 -1.22
N SER A 11 -11.99 -1.97 -1.20
CA SER A 11 -11.67 -2.71 0.02
C SER A 11 -10.30 -2.30 0.59
N PRO A 12 -10.17 -2.13 1.91
CA PRO A 12 -8.89 -1.80 2.54
C PRO A 12 -7.95 -3.00 2.51
N VAL A 13 -6.71 -2.77 2.09
CA VAL A 13 -5.60 -3.72 2.23
C VAL A 13 -4.82 -3.37 3.49
N MET A 14 -4.75 -4.32 4.41
CA MET A 14 -4.21 -4.12 5.76
C MET A 14 -2.87 -4.85 5.93
N ASN A 15 -1.99 -4.30 6.76
CA ASN A 15 -0.80 -5.02 7.23
C ASN A 15 -1.13 -5.98 8.39
N ALA A 16 -0.13 -6.71 8.88
CA ALA A 16 -0.29 -7.67 9.99
C ALA A 16 -0.75 -7.03 11.32
N ASN A 17 -0.63 -5.71 11.48
CA ASN A 17 -1.07 -4.95 12.65
C ASN A 17 -2.47 -4.33 12.48
N GLY A 18 -3.11 -4.55 11.33
CA GLY A 18 -4.40 -3.93 11.02
C GLY A 18 -4.32 -2.46 10.60
N GLU A 19 -3.18 -2.03 10.06
CA GLU A 19 -2.99 -0.67 9.53
C GLU A 19 -3.17 -0.66 8.00
N LEU A 20 -3.76 0.40 7.46
CA LEU A 20 -4.04 0.53 6.03
C LEU A 20 -2.75 0.70 5.21
N LEU A 21 -2.53 -0.20 4.25
CA LEU A 21 -1.41 -0.16 3.29
C LEU A 21 -1.85 0.21 1.87
N GLY A 22 -3.11 -0.03 1.51
CA GLY A 22 -3.59 0.25 0.16
C GLY A 22 -5.07 0.01 -0.01
N LEU A 23 -5.56 0.23 -1.22
CA LEU A 23 -6.95 0.02 -1.59
C LEU A 23 -7.01 -0.91 -2.80
N ALA A 24 -7.79 -1.99 -2.69
CA ALA A 24 -8.02 -2.89 -3.81
C ALA A 24 -8.90 -2.20 -4.86
N PHE A 25 -8.50 -2.27 -6.13
CA PHE A 25 -9.29 -1.66 -7.21
C PHE A 25 -9.54 -2.58 -8.39
N ASP A 26 -8.62 -3.52 -8.69
CA ASP A 26 -8.78 -4.42 -9.83
C ASP A 26 -8.03 -5.74 -9.62
N GLY A 27 -8.27 -6.72 -10.49
CA GLY A 27 -7.49 -7.96 -10.61
C GLY A 27 -6.63 -7.94 -11.87
N ASN A 28 -5.60 -8.78 -11.92
CA ASN A 28 -4.89 -9.03 -13.19
C ASN A 28 -5.76 -9.81 -14.18
N TRP A 29 -5.35 -9.85 -15.45
CA TRP A 29 -6.10 -10.52 -16.51
C TRP A 29 -6.39 -11.99 -16.21
N GLU A 30 -5.43 -12.69 -15.59
CA GLU A 30 -5.56 -14.09 -15.17
C GLU A 30 -6.58 -14.30 -14.03
N ALA A 31 -6.98 -13.23 -13.34
CA ALA A 31 -8.05 -13.25 -12.35
C ALA A 31 -9.46 -13.15 -12.96
N MET A 32 -9.60 -12.93 -14.27
CA MET A 32 -10.91 -12.90 -14.93
C MET A 32 -11.63 -14.25 -14.96
N SER A 33 -10.91 -15.37 -14.80
CA SER A 33 -11.50 -16.72 -14.62
C SER A 33 -11.73 -17.10 -13.15
N GLY A 34 -11.41 -16.20 -12.21
CA GLY A 34 -11.45 -16.45 -10.77
C GLY A 34 -12.83 -16.68 -10.19
N ASP A 35 -13.90 -16.26 -10.89
CA ASP A 35 -15.28 -16.48 -10.44
C ASP A 35 -15.69 -17.97 -10.40
N ILE A 36 -14.91 -18.87 -11.01
CA ILE A 36 -15.21 -20.30 -11.09
C ILE A 36 -14.17 -21.15 -10.35
N ALA A 37 -12.89 -20.75 -10.37
CA ALA A 37 -11.82 -21.44 -9.67
C ALA A 37 -10.70 -20.47 -9.26
N PHE A 38 -10.29 -20.56 -7.99
CA PHE A 38 -9.17 -19.79 -7.47
C PHE A 38 -7.84 -20.47 -7.81
N GLU A 39 -6.97 -19.75 -8.52
CA GLU A 39 -5.64 -20.22 -8.91
C GLU A 39 -4.55 -19.38 -8.21
N PRO A 40 -3.96 -19.88 -7.10
CA PRO A 40 -3.05 -19.11 -6.26
C PRO A 40 -1.79 -18.63 -6.98
N GLU A 41 -1.38 -19.34 -8.02
CA GLU A 41 -0.14 -19.03 -8.76
C GLU A 41 -0.34 -17.89 -9.77
N LEU A 42 -1.54 -17.75 -10.35
CA LEU A 42 -1.81 -16.83 -11.44
C LEU A 42 -2.62 -15.60 -11.02
N GLN A 43 -3.52 -15.72 -10.04
CA GLN A 43 -4.45 -14.64 -9.70
C GLN A 43 -3.82 -13.64 -8.72
N ARG A 44 -3.87 -12.36 -9.08
CA ARG A 44 -3.28 -11.26 -8.30
C ARG A 44 -4.23 -10.08 -8.26
N THR A 45 -4.50 -9.61 -7.06
CA THR A 45 -5.16 -8.33 -6.84
C THR A 45 -4.20 -7.17 -7.10
N ILE A 46 -4.68 -6.21 -7.86
CA ILE A 46 -4.04 -4.91 -8.09
C ILE A 46 -4.60 -3.93 -7.05
N ASN A 47 -3.69 -3.30 -6.32
CA ASN A 47 -4.00 -2.37 -5.24
C ASN A 47 -3.27 -1.05 -5.50
N VAL A 48 -3.89 0.06 -5.15
CA VAL A 48 -3.19 1.34 -5.06
C VAL A 48 -2.53 1.46 -3.69
N ASP A 49 -1.26 1.86 -3.67
CA ASP A 49 -0.50 2.08 -2.44
C ASP A 49 -1.02 3.33 -1.72
N ILE A 50 -1.22 3.23 -0.40
CA ILE A 50 -1.77 4.34 0.39
C ILE A 50 -0.86 5.57 0.37
N ARG A 51 0.46 5.40 0.19
CA ARG A 51 1.41 6.50 0.07
C ARG A 51 1.17 7.30 -1.21
N TYR A 52 0.78 6.63 -2.30
CA TYR A 52 0.43 7.31 -3.54
C TYR A 52 -0.89 8.08 -3.41
N VAL A 53 -1.87 7.50 -2.73
CA VAL A 53 -3.13 8.21 -2.42
C VAL A 53 -2.85 9.46 -1.60
N LEU A 54 -2.07 9.36 -0.52
CA LEU A 54 -1.69 10.50 0.32
C LEU A 54 -0.87 11.54 -0.47
N PHE A 55 0.02 11.10 -1.36
CA PHE A 55 0.79 11.99 -2.23
C PHE A 55 -0.13 12.82 -3.14
N ILE A 56 -1.14 12.20 -3.76
CA ILE A 56 -2.11 12.92 -4.59
C ILE A 56 -2.95 13.89 -3.74
N ILE A 57 -3.39 13.47 -2.55
CA ILE A 57 -4.14 14.34 -1.64
C ILE A 57 -3.31 15.57 -1.22
N ASP A 58 -2.05 15.38 -0.84
CA ASP A 58 -1.15 16.45 -0.39
C ASP A 58 -0.68 17.34 -1.56
N LYS A 59 0.00 16.74 -2.54
CA LYS A 59 0.78 17.47 -3.54
C LYS A 59 -0.04 17.91 -4.74
N PHE A 60 -1.02 17.11 -5.15
CA PHE A 60 -1.83 17.44 -6.32
C PHE A 60 -3.10 18.21 -5.91
N ALA A 61 -3.84 17.70 -4.93
CA ALA A 61 -5.11 18.30 -4.51
C ALA A 61 -4.96 19.43 -3.47
N GLY A 62 -3.82 19.51 -2.76
CA GLY A 62 -3.62 20.48 -1.69
C GLY A 62 -4.57 20.31 -0.49
N ALA A 63 -5.21 19.15 -0.36
CA ALA A 63 -6.28 18.88 0.60
C ALA A 63 -5.72 18.42 1.96
N LYS A 64 -4.88 19.28 2.56
CA LYS A 64 -4.15 18.95 3.80
C LYS A 64 -5.07 18.68 4.99
N ASN A 65 -6.26 19.27 5.02
CA ASN A 65 -7.27 19.02 6.04
C ASN A 65 -7.64 17.54 6.17
N LEU A 66 -7.63 16.78 5.06
CA LEU A 66 -7.93 15.35 5.08
C LEU A 66 -6.77 14.54 5.67
N ILE A 67 -5.53 14.98 5.46
CA ILE A 67 -4.35 14.34 6.02
C ILE A 67 -4.30 14.56 7.53
N ASP A 68 -4.63 15.77 7.98
CA ASP A 68 -4.65 16.13 9.40
C ASP A 68 -5.76 15.40 10.18
N GLU A 69 -6.82 14.95 9.50
CA GLU A 69 -7.87 14.10 10.07
C GLU A 69 -7.41 12.65 10.30
N MET A 70 -6.42 12.18 9.52
CA MET A 70 -5.96 10.79 9.58
C MET A 70 -4.88 10.58 10.65
N THR A 71 -4.90 9.40 11.28
CA THR A 71 -3.78 8.96 12.14
C THR A 71 -2.75 8.21 11.31
N LEU A 72 -1.64 8.87 10.97
CA LEU A 72 -0.56 8.26 10.20
C LEU A 72 0.37 7.44 11.10
N ILE A 73 0.43 6.14 10.86
CA ILE A 73 1.41 5.27 11.52
C ILE A 73 2.69 5.28 10.72
N THR A 74 3.75 5.84 11.33
CA THR A 74 5.10 5.81 10.78
C THR A 74 5.99 5.03 11.73
N MET A 75 6.87 4.18 11.20
CA MET A 75 7.93 3.61 12.03
C MET A 75 8.82 4.77 12.51
N LYS A 76 9.07 4.82 13.82
CA LYS A 76 10.06 5.74 14.36
C LYS A 76 11.39 5.52 13.65
N PRO A 77 12.10 6.59 13.23
CA PRO A 77 13.38 6.46 12.52
C PRO A 77 14.39 5.57 13.24
N ASP A 78 14.36 5.56 14.57
CA ASP A 78 15.29 4.77 15.40
C ASP A 78 15.04 3.27 15.27
N LYS A 79 13.78 2.83 15.26
CA LYS A 79 13.41 1.42 14.99
C LYS A 79 13.74 1.01 13.55
N LEU A 80 13.59 1.93 12.60
CA LEU A 80 13.95 1.67 11.20
C LEU A 80 15.46 1.45 11.04
N LYS A 81 16.28 2.27 11.72
CA LYS A 81 17.74 2.10 11.76
C LYS A 81 18.11 0.77 12.39
N GLU A 82 17.52 0.40 13.53
CA GLU A 82 17.75 -0.89 14.18
C GLU A 82 17.45 -2.08 13.25
N ILE A 83 16.33 -2.04 12.51
CA ILE A 83 15.93 -3.10 11.57
C ILE A 83 16.85 -3.15 10.34
N ILE A 84 17.24 -2.00 9.79
CA ILE A 84 18.19 -1.94 8.66
C ILE A 84 19.56 -2.47 9.08
N GLN A 85 20.02 -2.12 10.28
CA GLN A 85 21.26 -2.62 10.86
C GLN A 85 21.20 -4.15 11.09
N ALA A 86 20.06 -4.65 11.57
CA ALA A 86 19.85 -6.07 11.85
C ALA A 86 19.72 -6.93 10.58
N ASN A 87 19.20 -6.39 9.48
CA ASN A 87 18.97 -7.14 8.24
C ASN A 87 20.07 -6.96 7.17
N ALA A 88 21.12 -6.18 7.43
CA ALA A 88 22.25 -5.94 6.51
C ALA A 88 21.85 -5.64 5.04
N ILE A 89 20.70 -5.00 4.84
CA ILE A 89 20.24 -4.58 3.50
C ILE A 89 20.87 -3.22 3.20
N PRO A 90 21.69 -3.08 2.14
CA PRO A 90 22.26 -1.79 1.77
C PRO A 90 21.16 -0.95 1.09
N VAL A 91 20.40 -0.20 1.87
CA VAL A 91 19.49 0.83 1.34
C VAL A 91 20.24 2.16 1.31
N SER A 92 20.59 2.63 0.12
CA SER A 92 21.02 4.02 -0.08
C SER A 92 19.82 4.93 0.10
N ILE A 93 19.70 5.53 1.28
CA ILE A 93 18.67 6.53 1.56
C ILE A 93 19.19 7.86 0.97
N GLU A 94 18.90 8.13 -0.30
CA GLU A 94 19.03 9.49 -0.82
C GLU A 94 17.86 10.31 -0.26
N PRO A 95 18.11 11.46 0.40
CA PRO A 95 17.03 12.34 0.79
C PRO A 95 16.37 12.88 -0.48
N VAL A 96 15.06 12.65 -0.62
CA VAL A 96 14.25 13.34 -1.61
C VAL A 96 14.18 14.81 -1.17
N ILE A 97 15.15 15.59 -1.64
CA ILE A 97 15.11 17.05 -1.54
C ILE A 97 14.14 17.50 -2.63
N VAL A 98 12.92 17.83 -2.20
CA VAL A 98 12.01 18.61 -3.03
C VAL A 98 12.60 20.02 -3.12
N GLN A 99 13.25 20.33 -4.25
CA GLN A 99 13.52 21.71 -4.66
C GLN A 99 12.25 22.34 -5.23
#